data_AF-A0A4Q5MZ75-F1
#
_entry.id   AF-A0A4Q5MZ75-F1
#
_cell.length_a   1.000
_cell.length_b   1.000
_cell.length_c   1.000
_cell.angle_alpha   90.00
_cell.angle_beta   90.00
_cell.angle_gamma   90.00
#
_symmetry.space_group_name_H-M   'P 1'
#
loop_
_entity.id
_entity.type
_entity.pdbx_description
1 polymer ?
#
loop_
_entity_poly.entity_id
_entity_poly.type
_entity_poly.pdbx_seq_one_letter_code
_entity_poly.pdbx_strand_id
1 'polypeptide(L)'
;MDAGLAVACLSLVLSAGSIGWQVATRHLDGGRVRLRLVHGVVGAGGVAAGAVGRDSARRDLSRMRSQGFMGPEVVGVAVTNVGRAPVRIDRYSVRLKHGGFAFIPVGDVLGANLPHRLEPGETETWYAEVQAARALVHSVRSIERNVSDRVRMTVELGTGDVKRTRRTLAVGSVE
;
A
#
# COMPACT_ATOMS: atom_id res chain seq x y z
N MET A 1 58.35 -2.38 2.80
CA MET A 1 56.91 -2.31 3.12
C MET A 1 56.63 -3.40 4.13
N ASP A 2 56.22 -3.02 5.34
CA ASP A 2 55.91 -3.99 6.39
C ASP A 2 54.67 -4.79 5.99
N ALA A 3 54.76 -6.12 6.07
CA ALA A 3 53.69 -7.03 5.68
C ALA A 3 52.34 -6.67 6.34
N GLY A 4 52.37 -6.11 7.56
CA GLY A 4 51.19 -5.63 8.27
C GLY A 4 50.45 -4.49 7.56
N LEU A 5 51.18 -3.55 6.92
CA LEU A 5 50.57 -2.43 6.20
C LEU A 5 49.86 -2.91 4.93
N ALA A 6 50.46 -3.88 4.23
CA ALA A 6 49.84 -4.50 3.06
C ALA A 6 48.52 -5.22 3.41
N VAL A 7 48.52 -6.00 4.51
CA VAL A 7 47.32 -6.70 4.99
C VAL A 7 46.22 -5.72 5.43
N ALA A 8 46.59 -4.64 6.12
CA ALA A 8 45.63 -3.62 6.53
C ALA A 8 44.96 -2.94 5.32
N CYS A 9 45.73 -2.55 4.30
CA CYS A 9 45.18 -1.97 3.07
C CYS A 9 44.26 -2.95 2.34
N LEU A 10 44.65 -4.22 2.20
CA LEU A 10 43.82 -5.24 1.56
C LEU A 10 42.49 -5.44 2.32
N SER A 11 42.56 -5.49 3.65
CA SER A 11 41.38 -5.67 4.51
C SER A 11 40.42 -4.49 4.41
N LEU A 12 40.94 -3.26 4.30
CA LEU A 12 40.13 -2.06 4.12
C LEU A 12 39.40 -2.08 2.78
N VAL A 13 40.07 -2.44 1.69
CA VAL A 13 39.48 -2.53 0.35
C VAL A 13 38.39 -3.60 0.30
N LEU A 14 38.65 -4.79 0.86
CA LEU A 14 37.65 -5.86 0.94
C LEU A 14 36.43 -5.44 1.78
N SER A 15 36.65 -4.77 2.90
CA SER A 15 35.56 -4.27 3.75
C SER A 15 34.70 -3.23 3.04
N ALA A 16 35.33 -2.25 2.37
CA ALA A 16 34.63 -1.22 1.60
C ALA A 16 33.84 -1.83 0.43
N GLY A 17 34.44 -2.78 -0.29
CA GLY A 17 33.76 -3.52 -1.37
C GLY A 17 32.57 -4.33 -0.86
N SER A 18 32.72 -5.00 0.28
CA SER A 18 31.63 -5.76 0.92
C SER A 18 30.48 -4.85 1.34
N ILE A 19 30.75 -3.72 1.98
CA ILE A 19 29.72 -2.73 2.35
C ILE A 19 29.02 -2.18 1.11
N GLY A 20 29.78 -1.82 0.07
CA GLY A 20 29.22 -1.34 -1.20
C GLY A 20 28.28 -2.37 -1.83
N TRP A 21 28.68 -3.65 -1.83
CA TRP A 21 27.85 -4.74 -2.33
C TRP A 21 26.56 -4.92 -1.53
N GLN A 22 26.63 -4.90 -0.19
CA GLN A 22 25.44 -5.02 0.67
C GLN A 22 24.43 -3.89 0.47
N VAL A 23 24.90 -2.67 0.23
CA VAL A 23 24.02 -1.53 -0.10
C VAL A 23 23.43 -1.68 -1.49
N ALA A 24 24.23 -2.14 -2.47
CA ALA A 24 23.76 -2.37 -3.83
C ALA A 24 22.70 -3.47 -3.89
N THR A 25 22.90 -4.62 -3.24
CA THR A 25 21.91 -5.71 -3.17
C THR A 25 20.64 -5.24 -2.48
N ARG A 26 20.73 -4.50 -1.37
CA ARG A 26 19.55 -3.90 -0.72
C ARG A 26 18.72 -3.03 -1.66
N HIS A 27 19.36 -2.26 -2.54
CA HIS A 27 18.66 -1.43 -3.52
C HIS A 27 18.15 -2.22 -4.74
N LEU A 28 18.88 -3.24 -5.19
CA LEU A 28 18.53 -4.06 -6.35
C LEU A 28 17.42 -5.08 -6.03
N ASP A 29 17.42 -5.61 -4.81
CA ASP A 29 16.41 -6.54 -4.28
C ASP A 29 15.15 -5.82 -3.80
N GLY A 30 15.12 -4.48 -3.90
CA GLY A 30 13.94 -3.67 -3.59
C GLY A 30 12.73 -4.15 -4.38
N GLY A 31 11.77 -4.75 -3.67
CA GLY A 31 10.58 -5.36 -4.25
C GLY A 31 9.87 -4.44 -5.24
N ARG A 32 9.87 -4.81 -6.52
CA ARG A 32 9.21 -4.04 -7.58
C ARG A 32 7.73 -4.38 -7.59
N VAL A 33 6.95 -3.60 -6.86
CA VAL A 33 5.49 -3.73 -6.84
C VAL A 33 4.78 -2.60 -7.58
N ARG A 34 3.72 -2.95 -8.29
CA ARG A 34 2.80 -1.99 -8.91
C ARG A 34 1.51 -1.95 -8.10
N LEU A 35 1.14 -0.76 -7.62
CA LEU A 35 -0.08 -0.56 -6.83
C LEU A 35 -1.17 0.08 -7.69
N ARG A 36 -2.38 -0.48 -7.63
CA ARG A 36 -3.59 0.10 -8.21
C ARG A 36 -4.62 0.33 -7.11
N LEU A 37 -5.18 1.54 -7.09
CA LEU A 37 -6.31 1.85 -6.22
C LEU A 37 -7.57 1.26 -6.83
N VAL A 38 -8.28 0.46 -6.06
CA VAL A 38 -9.56 -0.14 -6.44
C VAL A 38 -10.65 0.34 -5.50
N HIS A 39 -11.87 0.34 -6.00
CA HIS A 39 -13.03 0.81 -5.28
C HIS A 39 -14.25 -0.04 -5.66
N GLY A 40 -15.07 -0.41 -4.67
CA GLY A 40 -16.15 -1.36 -4.86
C GLY A 40 -17.04 -1.54 -3.65
N VAL A 41 -17.80 -2.62 -3.66
CA VAL A 41 -18.77 -2.98 -2.63
C VAL A 41 -18.64 -4.46 -2.28
N VAL A 42 -18.81 -4.78 -1.01
CA VAL A 42 -18.91 -6.18 -0.53
C VAL A 42 -20.30 -6.72 -0.90
N GLY A 43 -20.35 -7.91 -1.46
CA GLY A 43 -21.58 -8.61 -1.85
C GLY A 43 -21.60 -10.06 -1.42
N ALA A 44 -22.49 -10.85 -2.03
CA ALA A 44 -22.80 -12.24 -1.71
C ALA A 44 -21.59 -13.20 -1.78
N GLY A 45 -20.70 -13.11 -0.79
CA GLY A 45 -19.50 -13.94 -0.65
C GLY A 45 -18.20 -13.32 -1.19
N GLY A 46 -18.17 -12.04 -1.56
CA GLY A 46 -16.94 -11.44 -2.10
C GLY A 46 -17.01 -9.93 -2.32
N VAL A 47 -15.98 -9.38 -2.97
CA VAL A 47 -15.88 -7.94 -3.27
C VAL A 47 -16.00 -7.71 -4.76
N ALA A 48 -16.99 -6.92 -5.18
CA ALA A 48 -17.08 -6.44 -6.55
C ALA A 48 -16.43 -5.05 -6.63
N ALA A 49 -15.20 -5.01 -7.16
CA ALA A 49 -14.39 -3.80 -7.24
C ALA A 49 -13.80 -3.55 -8.63
N GLY A 50 -13.56 -2.28 -8.93
CA GLY A 50 -12.87 -1.86 -10.15
C GLY A 50 -11.83 -0.79 -9.87
N ALA A 51 -10.89 -0.63 -10.80
CA ALA A 51 -9.86 0.40 -10.69
C ALA A 51 -10.48 1.81 -10.64
N VAL A 52 -9.93 2.66 -9.77
CA VAL A 52 -10.30 4.07 -9.68
C VAL A 52 -9.74 4.82 -10.89
N GLY A 53 -10.62 5.55 -11.57
CA GLY A 53 -10.32 6.32 -12.78
C GLY A 53 -9.39 7.51 -12.51
N ARG A 54 -9.03 8.24 -13.58
CA ARG A 54 -8.16 9.43 -13.46
C ARG A 54 -8.80 10.53 -12.63
N ASP A 55 -10.11 10.64 -12.70
CA ASP A 55 -10.90 11.70 -12.08
C ASP A 55 -10.99 11.56 -10.56
N SER A 56 -10.45 10.45 -10.00
CA SER A 56 -10.50 10.15 -8.56
C SER A 56 -11.92 10.11 -7.97
N ALA A 57 -12.92 10.10 -8.85
CA ALA A 57 -14.32 10.04 -8.50
C ALA A 57 -14.66 8.65 -7.96
N ARG A 58 -15.55 8.65 -6.98
CA ARG A 58 -16.20 7.44 -6.50
C ARG A 58 -17.06 6.87 -7.62
N ARG A 59 -17.11 5.55 -7.76
CA ARG A 59 -18.03 4.93 -8.70
C ARG A 59 -19.44 5.05 -8.14
N ASP A 60 -20.41 5.28 -9.02
CA ASP A 60 -21.81 5.12 -8.64
C ASP A 60 -22.09 3.63 -8.44
N LEU A 61 -22.26 3.24 -7.18
CA LEU A 61 -22.54 1.86 -6.77
C LEU A 61 -24.04 1.59 -6.67
N SER A 62 -24.91 2.56 -6.97
CA SER A 62 -26.37 2.44 -6.84
C SER A 62 -26.92 1.31 -7.71
N ARG A 63 -26.37 1.15 -8.92
CA ARG A 63 -26.71 0.02 -9.81
C ARG A 63 -26.29 -1.33 -9.23
N MET A 64 -25.14 -1.40 -8.56
CA MET A 64 -24.69 -2.65 -7.92
C MET A 64 -25.54 -2.98 -6.70
N ARG A 65 -25.93 -1.97 -5.90
CA ARG A 65 -26.87 -2.15 -4.79
C ARG A 65 -28.22 -2.68 -5.26
N SER A 66 -28.75 -2.15 -6.36
CA SER A 66 -30.00 -2.65 -6.96
C SER A 66 -29.90 -4.11 -7.45
N GLN A 67 -28.69 -4.63 -7.66
CA GLN A 67 -28.42 -6.02 -8.05
C GLN A 67 -28.12 -6.93 -6.83
N GLY A 68 -28.36 -6.45 -5.61
CA GLY A 68 -28.20 -7.24 -4.38
C GLY A 68 -26.85 -7.09 -3.67
N PHE A 69 -25.94 -6.21 -4.15
CA PHE A 69 -24.69 -5.91 -3.44
C PHE A 69 -24.93 -4.89 -2.31
N MET A 70 -25.46 -5.38 -1.19
CA MET A 70 -25.89 -4.57 -0.04
C MET A 70 -24.83 -4.42 1.06
N GLY A 71 -23.64 -5.00 0.90
CA GLY A 71 -22.58 -4.93 1.90
C GLY A 71 -21.88 -3.56 1.97
N PRO A 72 -20.91 -3.42 2.90
CA PRO A 72 -20.17 -2.18 3.05
C PRO A 72 -19.39 -1.82 1.78
N GLU A 73 -19.24 -0.52 1.60
CA GLU A 73 -18.42 0.00 0.53
C GLU A 73 -16.95 -0.02 0.91
N VAL A 74 -16.09 -0.40 -0.03
CA VAL A 74 -14.66 -0.60 0.23
C VAL A 74 -13.76 0.16 -0.74
N VAL A 75 -12.60 0.56 -0.22
CA VAL A 75 -11.45 1.04 -0.98
C VAL A 75 -10.32 0.05 -0.78
N GLY A 76 -9.68 -0.35 -1.88
CA GLY A 76 -8.65 -1.37 -1.83
C GLY A 76 -7.39 -1.01 -2.60
N VAL A 77 -6.35 -1.80 -2.37
CA VAL A 77 -5.09 -1.73 -3.06
C VAL A 77 -4.77 -3.08 -3.67
N ALA A 78 -4.83 -3.14 -5.00
CA ALA A 78 -4.32 -4.28 -5.75
C ALA A 78 -2.82 -4.10 -5.92
N VAL A 79 -2.05 -5.04 -5.39
CA VAL A 79 -0.59 -5.05 -5.44
C VAL A 79 -0.18 -6.16 -6.37
N THR A 80 0.51 -5.80 -7.46
CA THR A 80 1.10 -6.77 -8.38
C THR A 80 2.61 -6.79 -8.18
N ASN A 81 3.20 -7.96 -7.95
CA ASN A 81 4.64 -8.12 -8.02
C ASN A 81 5.08 -8.11 -9.49
N VAL A 82 5.71 -7.03 -9.93
CA VAL A 82 6.25 -6.89 -11.29
C VAL A 82 7.77 -7.13 -11.33
N GLY A 83 8.34 -7.57 -10.21
CA GLY A 83 9.73 -7.94 -10.07
C GLY A 83 9.99 -9.39 -10.46
N ARG A 84 11.25 -9.80 -10.29
CA ARG A 84 11.72 -11.18 -10.51
C ARG A 84 11.90 -11.96 -9.21
N ALA A 85 11.84 -11.28 -8.07
CA ALA A 85 11.99 -11.86 -6.74
C ALA A 85 10.66 -11.79 -5.98
N PRO A 86 10.38 -12.74 -5.06
CA PRO A 86 9.23 -12.67 -4.18
C PRO A 86 9.25 -11.40 -3.31
N VAL A 87 8.08 -10.86 -3.01
CA VAL A 87 7.94 -9.65 -2.18
C VAL A 87 7.00 -9.95 -1.03
N ARG A 88 7.45 -9.67 0.21
CA ARG A 88 6.59 -9.74 1.38
C ARG A 88 5.83 -8.42 1.56
N ILE A 89 4.53 -8.51 1.77
CA ILE A 89 3.65 -7.43 2.16
C ILE A 89 3.35 -7.57 3.65
N ASP A 90 3.71 -6.57 4.43
CA ASP A 90 3.60 -6.62 5.89
C ASP A 90 2.32 -5.95 6.37
N ARG A 91 1.96 -4.84 5.73
CA ARG A 91 0.85 -4.00 6.14
C ARG A 91 0.30 -3.20 4.97
N TYR A 92 -0.98 -2.84 5.04
CA TYR A 92 -1.57 -1.79 4.22
C TYR A 92 -2.27 -0.75 5.09
N SER A 93 -2.47 0.44 4.55
CA SER A 93 -3.13 1.54 5.25
C SER A 93 -3.85 2.48 4.29
N VAL A 94 -4.90 3.11 4.78
CA VAL A 94 -5.58 4.24 4.14
C VAL A 94 -4.91 5.51 4.64
N ARG A 95 -4.40 6.35 3.74
CA ARG A 95 -3.79 7.65 4.10
C ARG A 95 -4.54 8.78 3.45
N LEU A 96 -4.63 9.90 4.16
CA LEU A 96 -5.07 11.15 3.55
C LEU A 96 -4.04 11.61 2.51
N LYS A 97 -4.52 12.32 1.47
CA LYS A 97 -3.61 12.96 0.51
C LYS A 97 -2.72 14.00 1.21
N HIS A 98 -3.29 14.76 2.15
CA HIS A 98 -2.64 15.75 3.01
C HIS A 98 -3.11 15.57 4.45
N GLY A 99 -2.22 15.85 5.42
CA GLY A 99 -2.55 15.81 6.86
C GLY A 99 -1.86 14.70 7.67
N GLY A 100 -0.89 13.96 7.12
CA GLY A 100 -0.01 13.07 7.89
C GLY A 100 -0.63 11.78 8.46
N PHE A 101 -1.93 11.75 8.75
CA PHE A 101 -2.59 10.61 9.40
C PHE A 101 -2.85 9.43 8.45
N ALA A 102 -2.82 8.24 9.03
CA ALA A 102 -3.08 6.96 8.38
C ALA A 102 -4.02 6.12 9.23
N PHE A 103 -4.99 5.47 8.59
CA PHE A 103 -5.77 4.41 9.19
C PHE A 103 -5.16 3.06 8.80
N ILE A 104 -4.84 2.25 9.80
CA ILE A 104 -4.33 0.89 9.65
C ILE A 104 -5.47 -0.04 10.07
N PRO A 105 -6.02 -0.85 9.16
CA PRO A 105 -7.01 -1.86 9.54
C PRO A 105 -6.40 -2.84 10.55
N VAL A 106 -7.13 -3.10 11.65
CA VAL A 106 -6.76 -4.06 12.70
C VAL A 106 -7.87 -5.08 12.79
N GLY A 107 -7.55 -6.39 12.77
CA GLY A 107 -8.53 -7.48 12.83
C GLY A 107 -8.77 -8.12 11.46
N ASP A 108 -10.05 -8.38 11.13
CA ASP A 108 -10.43 -9.08 9.90
C ASP A 108 -10.02 -8.29 8.66
N VAL A 109 -8.99 -8.81 7.99
CA VAL A 109 -8.47 -8.24 6.75
C VAL A 109 -9.34 -8.76 5.61
N LEU A 110 -9.95 -7.84 4.86
CA LEU A 110 -10.58 -8.17 3.59
C LEU A 110 -9.47 -8.35 2.53
N GLY A 111 -9.02 -9.59 2.35
CA GLY A 111 -7.93 -10.00 1.47
C GLY A 111 -7.14 -11.18 2.05
N ALA A 112 -5.97 -11.47 1.50
CA ALA A 112 -5.08 -12.47 2.09
C ALA A 112 -4.54 -12.04 3.46
N ASN A 113 -4.30 -13.02 4.35
CA ASN A 113 -3.72 -12.77 5.67
C ASN A 113 -2.33 -12.14 5.56
N LEU A 114 -2.07 -11.15 6.43
CA LEU A 114 -0.79 -10.45 6.51
C LEU A 114 0.04 -10.95 7.70
N PRO A 115 1.38 -11.05 7.57
CA PRO A 115 2.16 -10.75 6.38
C PRO A 115 1.94 -11.78 5.25
N HIS A 116 1.93 -11.30 4.01
CA HIS A 116 1.67 -12.13 2.82
C HIS A 116 2.86 -12.09 1.86
N ARG A 117 3.22 -13.23 1.28
CA ARG A 117 4.30 -13.31 0.29
C ARG A 117 3.69 -13.36 -1.11
N LEU A 118 4.01 -12.37 -1.94
CA LEU A 118 3.68 -12.35 -3.37
C LEU A 118 4.83 -12.94 -4.20
N GLU A 119 4.53 -13.96 -4.97
CA GLU A 119 5.43 -14.47 -5.99
C GLU A 119 5.50 -13.55 -7.23
N PRO A 120 6.57 -13.64 -8.06
CA PRO A 120 6.68 -12.86 -9.29
C PRO A 120 5.46 -13.01 -10.22
N GLY A 121 4.87 -11.90 -10.63
CA GLY A 121 3.67 -11.87 -11.48
C GLY A 121 2.34 -11.99 -10.74
N GLU A 122 2.37 -12.37 -9.46
CA GLU A 122 1.17 -12.51 -8.65
C GLU A 122 0.53 -11.14 -8.35
N THR A 123 -0.79 -11.15 -8.14
CA THR A 123 -1.53 -9.98 -7.70
C THR A 123 -2.45 -10.35 -6.56
N GLU A 124 -2.37 -9.59 -5.48
CA GLU A 124 -3.25 -9.72 -4.32
C GLU A 124 -3.91 -8.37 -4.01
N THR A 125 -5.11 -8.39 -3.42
CA THR A 125 -5.85 -7.16 -3.13
C THR A 125 -6.33 -7.12 -1.69
N TRP A 126 -6.00 -6.02 -1.01
CA TRP A 126 -6.47 -5.72 0.34
C TRP A 126 -7.46 -4.58 0.32
N TYR A 127 -8.53 -4.71 1.10
CA TYR A 127 -9.61 -3.75 1.17
C TYR A 127 -9.74 -3.17 2.59
N ALA A 128 -10.14 -1.91 2.66
CA ALA A 128 -10.60 -1.25 3.87
C ALA A 128 -11.98 -0.65 3.61
N GLU A 129 -12.81 -0.60 4.63
CA GLU A 129 -14.11 0.05 4.50
C GLU A 129 -13.98 1.55 4.27
N VAL A 130 -14.78 2.07 3.34
CA VAL A 130 -14.83 3.51 3.06
C VAL A 130 -15.34 4.29 4.28
N GLN A 131 -16.17 3.69 5.13
CA GLN A 131 -16.63 4.33 6.37
C GLN A 131 -15.46 4.66 7.30
N ALA A 132 -14.50 3.76 7.49
CA ALA A 132 -13.30 4.02 8.28
C ALA A 132 -12.44 5.15 7.67
N ALA A 133 -12.34 5.19 6.33
CA ALA A 133 -11.66 6.28 5.64
C ALA A 133 -12.36 7.64 5.83
N ARG A 134 -13.69 7.67 5.84
CA ARG A 134 -14.46 8.89 6.14
C ARG A 134 -14.30 9.33 7.59
N ALA A 135 -14.37 8.38 8.53
CA ALA A 135 -14.13 8.65 9.95
C ALA A 135 -12.75 9.29 10.16
N LEU A 136 -11.71 8.77 9.50
CA LEU A 136 -10.38 9.37 9.50
C LEU A 136 -10.39 10.82 8.99
N VAL A 137 -11.00 11.09 7.82
CA VAL A 137 -11.11 12.46 7.28
C VAL A 137 -11.81 13.39 8.28
N HIS A 138 -12.90 12.93 8.89
CA HIS A 138 -13.68 13.70 9.85
C HIS A 138 -12.87 14.01 11.13
N SER A 139 -12.22 13.00 11.71
CA SER A 139 -11.39 13.18 12.91
C SER A 139 -10.18 14.07 12.68
N VAL A 140 -9.59 14.08 11.49
CA VAL A 140 -8.43 14.94 11.21
C VAL A 140 -8.88 16.38 10.94
N ARG A 141 -10.06 16.59 10.35
CA ARG A 141 -10.62 17.95 10.14
C ARG A 141 -10.85 18.73 11.43
N SER A 142 -11.06 18.06 12.57
CA SER A 142 -11.18 18.76 13.86
C SER A 142 -9.84 19.27 14.39
N ILE A 143 -8.72 18.74 13.89
CA ILE A 143 -7.36 19.05 14.34
C ILE A 143 -6.65 19.97 13.33
N GLU A 144 -6.86 19.74 12.03
CA GLU A 144 -6.22 20.46 10.94
C GLU A 144 -7.24 21.15 10.03
N ARG A 145 -6.96 22.41 9.63
CA ARG A 145 -7.86 23.18 8.74
C ARG A 145 -7.76 22.78 7.26
N ASN A 146 -6.62 22.23 6.83
CA ASN A 146 -6.31 21.96 5.43
C ASN A 146 -6.28 20.45 5.11
N VAL A 147 -7.39 19.77 5.40
CA VAL A 147 -7.52 18.32 5.22
C VAL A 147 -8.17 17.99 3.89
N SER A 148 -7.54 17.09 3.14
CA SER A 148 -8.13 16.59 1.90
C SER A 148 -9.22 15.56 2.18
N ASP A 149 -10.33 15.66 1.45
CA ASP A 149 -11.39 14.66 1.35
C ASP A 149 -10.99 13.43 0.49
N ARG A 150 -9.73 13.39 0.04
CA ARG A 150 -9.20 12.34 -0.82
C ARG A 150 -8.24 11.46 -0.05
N VAL A 151 -8.45 10.15 -0.18
CA VAL A 151 -7.59 9.12 0.39
C VAL A 151 -6.81 8.38 -0.68
N ARG A 152 -5.70 7.80 -0.29
CA ARG A 152 -4.87 6.86 -1.07
C ARG A 152 -4.57 5.65 -0.21
N MET A 153 -4.17 4.57 -0.85
CA MET A 153 -3.70 3.39 -0.14
C MET A 153 -2.18 3.35 -0.15
N THR A 154 -1.61 2.88 0.95
CA THR A 154 -0.20 2.58 1.08
C THR A 154 0.01 1.15 1.51
N VAL A 155 1.13 0.57 1.09
CA VAL A 155 1.53 -0.79 1.41
C VAL A 155 2.98 -0.77 1.87
N GLU A 156 3.24 -1.42 3.00
CA GLU A 156 4.56 -1.59 3.60
C GLU A 156 5.10 -2.97 3.20
N LEU A 157 6.30 -2.99 2.63
CA LEU A 157 6.99 -4.21 2.23
C LEU A 157 7.81 -4.75 3.40
N GLY A 158 8.18 -6.03 3.35
CA GLY A 158 9.04 -6.67 4.35
C GLY A 158 10.43 -6.04 4.51
N THR A 159 10.84 -5.16 3.60
CA THR A 159 12.07 -4.37 3.68
C THR A 159 11.90 -3.07 4.48
N GLY A 160 10.69 -2.74 4.93
CA GLY A 160 10.31 -1.45 5.51
C GLY A 160 9.95 -0.37 4.49
N ASP A 161 10.07 -0.67 3.19
CA ASP A 161 9.71 0.27 2.13
C ASP A 161 8.20 0.51 2.08
N VAL A 162 7.78 1.78 2.12
CA VAL A 162 6.37 2.14 1.93
C VAL A 162 6.12 2.56 0.49
N LYS A 163 5.24 1.83 -0.20
CA LYS A 163 4.76 2.17 -1.54
C LYS A 163 3.35 2.74 -1.47
N ARG A 164 3.01 3.63 -2.41
CA ARG A 164 1.75 4.39 -2.40
C ARG A 164 1.04 4.31 -3.74
N THR A 165 -0.29 4.24 -3.73
CA THR A 165 -1.07 4.35 -4.97
C THR A 165 -0.88 5.74 -5.58
N ARG A 166 -0.73 5.79 -6.91
CA ARG A 166 -0.64 7.06 -7.65
C ARG A 166 -1.99 7.80 -7.69
N ARG A 167 -3.09 7.04 -7.67
CA ARG A 167 -4.45 7.57 -7.67
C ARG A 167 -4.95 7.74 -6.24
N THR A 168 -5.94 8.60 -6.11
CA THR A 168 -6.69 8.88 -4.89
C THR A 168 -8.17 8.61 -5.13
N LEU A 169 -8.93 8.43 -4.06
CA LEU A 169 -10.39 8.30 -4.07
C LEU A 169 -10.98 9.43 -3.22
N ALA A 170 -11.94 10.18 -3.75
CA ALA A 170 -12.75 11.11 -2.96
C ALA A 170 -13.73 10.31 -2.10
N VAL A 171 -13.68 10.50 -0.78
CA VAL A 171 -14.52 9.76 0.17
C VAL A 171 -15.73 10.54 0.70
N GLY A 172 -15.79 11.85 0.42
CA GLY A 172 -16.91 12.71 0.81
C GLY A 172 -17.02 12.93 2.32
N SER A 173 -17.60 14.06 2.73
CA SER A 173 -18.00 14.28 4.13
C SER A 173 -19.19 13.38 4.46
N VAL A 174 -19.32 12.95 5.72
CA VAL A 174 -20.61 12.49 6.24
C VAL A 174 -21.51 13.74 6.33
N GLU A 175 -22.65 13.72 5.62
CA GLU A 175 -23.80 14.57 5.98
C GLU A 175 -24.53 13.94 7.16
#